data_AF-A0A558BXZ0-F1
#
_entry.id   AF-A0A558BXZ0-F1
#
_cell.length_a   1.000
_cell.length_b   1.000
_cell.length_c   1.000
_cell.angle_alpha   90.00
_cell.angle_beta   90.00
_cell.angle_gamma   90.00
#
_symmetry.space_group_name_H-M   'P 1'
#
loop_
_entity.id
_entity.type
_entity.pdbx_description
1 polymer ?
#
loop_
_entity_poly.entity_id
_entity_poly.type
_entity_poly.pdbx_seq_one_letter_code
_entity_poly.pdbx_strand_id
1 'polypeptide(L)'
;MSDSPISSTPLGQDEPERTPSGAPIYRYENIEPAPFELANGDDATITAIADHIERHLGPVSGVYHEIISDKVHLDVHVVPPSADFPFYTLVTSGMSDRPMAVPPEANSDEAPPFAELCILLPSTWNIPADPAEITEAFEDENVYWPIRWLKMLARLPHEYGTWLGFGHTIPNGEDAEPFADNTELGCMLLLTALSLPEEFQTLEISPNKTVQFYTLYPIYREEMELKMEQGVNALIDHFEDYNIGDVLDLNRPNAALA
;
A
#
# COMPACT_ATOMS: atom_id res chain seq x y z
N MET A 1 -16.84 7.43 -28.67
CA MET A 1 -17.08 8.29 -27.49
C MET A 1 -18.37 7.80 -26.87
N SER A 2 -18.26 6.81 -25.98
CA SER A 2 -19.35 6.39 -25.10
C SER A 2 -18.87 6.75 -23.70
N ASP A 3 -19.27 7.92 -23.23
CA ASP A 3 -19.18 8.27 -21.81
C ASP A 3 -20.23 7.43 -21.08
N SER A 4 -19.83 6.23 -20.68
CA SER A 4 -20.52 5.54 -19.60
C SER A 4 -20.06 6.18 -18.29
N PRO A 5 -20.98 6.66 -17.44
CA PRO A 5 -20.59 7.20 -16.14
C PRO A 5 -19.92 6.09 -15.34
N ILE A 6 -18.69 6.34 -14.88
CA ILE A 6 -18.03 5.50 -13.89
C ILE A 6 -18.89 5.59 -12.62
N SER A 7 -19.46 4.46 -12.22
CA SER A 7 -20.18 4.35 -10.95
C SER A 7 -19.20 4.70 -9.83
N SER A 8 -19.51 5.76 -9.09
CA SER A 8 -18.70 6.30 -8.00
C SER A 8 -18.87 5.53 -6.67
N THR A 9 -19.70 4.51 -6.69
CA THR A 9 -19.88 3.55 -5.60
C THR A 9 -19.00 2.33 -5.90
N PRO A 10 -18.21 1.82 -4.93
CA PRO A 10 -17.59 0.52 -5.06
C PRO A 10 -18.64 -0.51 -5.50
N LEU A 11 -18.29 -1.37 -6.46
CA LEU A 11 -19.24 -2.28 -7.09
C LEU A 11 -20.09 -3.01 -6.03
N GLY A 12 -21.38 -2.69 -5.93
CA GLY A 12 -22.35 -3.45 -5.14
C GLY A 12 -22.64 -3.01 -3.69
N GLN A 13 -22.28 -1.81 -3.22
CA GLN A 13 -22.66 -1.37 -1.86
C GLN A 13 -23.31 0.01 -1.79
N ASP A 14 -24.64 0.07 -1.65
CA ASP A 14 -25.39 1.35 -1.56
C ASP A 14 -25.19 2.11 -0.22
N GLU A 15 -24.84 1.42 0.88
CA GLU A 15 -24.28 2.02 2.11
C GLU A 15 -23.34 1.01 2.80
N PRO A 16 -22.05 1.33 3.02
CA PRO A 16 -21.14 0.41 3.69
C PRO A 16 -21.48 0.26 5.18
N GLU A 17 -21.29 -0.95 5.71
CA GLU A 17 -21.28 -1.22 7.15
C GLU A 17 -20.30 -0.26 7.85
N ARG A 18 -20.55 0.10 9.11
CA ARG A 18 -19.67 1.01 9.87
C ARG A 18 -19.12 0.34 11.10
N THR A 19 -17.83 0.60 11.33
CA THR A 19 -17.14 0.30 12.59
C THR A 19 -17.76 1.08 13.76
N PRO A 20 -17.53 0.67 15.02
CA PRO A 20 -17.93 1.47 16.19
C PRO A 20 -17.37 2.90 16.19
N SER A 21 -16.18 3.11 15.61
CA SER A 21 -15.60 4.45 15.43
C SER A 21 -16.22 5.25 14.28
N GLY A 22 -17.16 4.67 13.52
CA GLY A 22 -17.91 5.31 12.43
C GLY A 22 -17.27 5.20 11.03
N ALA A 23 -16.08 4.62 10.91
CA ALA A 23 -15.39 4.38 9.64
C ALA A 23 -16.12 3.28 8.81
N PRO A 24 -16.20 3.43 7.47
CA PRO A 24 -16.84 2.44 6.61
C PRO A 24 -16.05 1.12 6.54
N ILE A 25 -16.75 0.01 6.33
CA ILE A 25 -16.22 -1.33 6.08
C ILE A 25 -16.64 -1.72 4.66
N TYR A 26 -15.64 -2.00 3.81
CA TYR A 26 -15.85 -2.48 2.45
C TYR A 26 -15.64 -3.99 2.39
N ARG A 27 -16.52 -4.71 1.70
CA ARG A 27 -16.48 -6.19 1.57
C ARG A 27 -16.48 -6.59 0.10
N TYR A 28 -15.60 -7.51 -0.25
CA TYR A 28 -15.35 -7.90 -1.64
C TYR A 28 -15.72 -9.36 -1.98
N GLU A 29 -16.19 -10.15 -1.00
CA GLU A 29 -16.49 -11.59 -1.15
C GLU A 29 -17.50 -11.93 -2.26
N ASN A 30 -18.43 -11.03 -2.54
CA ASN A 30 -19.49 -11.22 -3.54
C ASN A 30 -19.32 -10.32 -4.78
N ILE A 31 -18.15 -9.69 -4.93
CA ILE A 31 -17.85 -8.82 -6.07
C ILE A 31 -17.05 -9.64 -7.07
N GLU A 32 -17.58 -9.79 -8.29
CA GLU A 32 -16.78 -10.34 -9.39
C GLU A 32 -15.68 -9.32 -9.74
N PRO A 33 -14.39 -9.73 -9.71
CA PRO A 33 -13.31 -8.82 -10.09
C PRO A 33 -13.45 -8.45 -11.56
N ALA A 34 -13.07 -7.22 -11.89
CA ALA A 34 -13.08 -6.76 -13.27
C ALA A 34 -12.24 -7.70 -14.16
N PRO A 35 -12.68 -7.96 -15.40
CA PRO A 35 -12.00 -8.90 -16.30
C PRO A 35 -10.57 -8.43 -16.60
N PHE A 36 -9.72 -9.38 -17.00
CA PHE A 36 -8.33 -9.08 -17.38
C PHE A 36 -8.27 -8.00 -18.47
N GLU A 37 -7.40 -7.02 -18.30
CA GLU A 37 -7.11 -5.98 -19.26
C GLU A 37 -5.60 -5.76 -19.32
N LEU A 38 -4.98 -5.97 -20.49
CA LEU A 38 -3.55 -5.74 -20.63
C LEU A 38 -3.23 -4.25 -20.44
N ALA A 39 -2.40 -3.96 -19.43
CA ALA A 39 -1.94 -2.61 -19.17
C ALA A 39 -0.60 -2.34 -19.86
N ASN A 40 -0.49 -1.17 -20.48
CA ASN A 40 0.80 -0.56 -20.81
C ASN A 40 0.94 0.65 -19.89
N GLY A 41 2.09 0.79 -19.23
CA GLY A 41 2.32 1.94 -18.36
C GLY A 41 2.43 3.24 -19.15
N ASP A 42 2.18 4.36 -18.47
CA ASP A 42 2.40 5.68 -19.05
C ASP A 42 3.86 6.11 -18.84
N ASP A 43 4.66 6.17 -19.93
CA ASP A 43 6.09 6.48 -19.88
C ASP A 43 6.42 7.77 -19.10
N ALA A 44 5.55 8.78 -19.19
CA ALA A 44 5.71 10.04 -18.48
C ALA A 44 5.50 9.86 -16.96
N THR A 45 4.46 9.13 -16.56
CA THR A 45 4.19 8.77 -15.16
C THR A 45 5.31 7.89 -14.60
N ILE A 46 5.72 6.85 -15.31
CA ILE A 46 6.83 5.96 -14.90
C ILE A 46 8.11 6.76 -14.65
N THR A 47 8.47 7.64 -15.59
CA THR A 47 9.69 8.47 -15.47
C THR A 47 9.58 9.44 -14.30
N ALA A 48 8.42 10.11 -14.14
CA ALA A 48 8.22 11.06 -13.05
C ALA A 48 8.31 10.39 -11.67
N ILE A 49 7.74 9.20 -11.51
CA ILE A 49 7.80 8.42 -10.27
C ILE A 49 9.23 7.96 -9.99
N ALA A 50 9.94 7.41 -10.98
CA ALA A 50 11.32 6.99 -10.82
C ALA A 50 12.23 8.17 -10.42
N ASP A 51 12.12 9.31 -11.10
CA ASP A 51 12.87 10.53 -10.78
C ASP A 51 12.55 11.05 -9.38
N HIS A 52 11.29 10.94 -8.95
CA HIS A 52 10.84 11.34 -7.61
C HIS A 52 11.45 10.46 -6.53
N ILE A 53 11.41 9.14 -6.71
CA ILE A 53 12.05 8.16 -5.83
C ILE A 53 13.55 8.49 -5.71
N GLU A 54 14.26 8.61 -6.83
CA GLU A 54 15.71 8.84 -6.80
C GLU A 54 16.10 10.19 -6.19
N ARG A 55 15.30 11.23 -6.43
CA ARG A 55 15.54 12.57 -5.88
C ARG A 55 15.43 12.61 -4.36
N HIS A 56 14.50 11.86 -3.78
CA HIS A 56 14.17 11.98 -2.36
C HIS A 56 14.73 10.84 -1.50
N LEU A 57 14.85 9.63 -2.06
CA LEU A 57 15.21 8.43 -1.32
C LEU A 57 16.60 7.89 -1.69
N GLY A 58 17.12 8.25 -2.86
CA GLY A 58 18.39 7.78 -3.38
C GLY A 58 18.25 6.78 -4.55
N PRO A 59 19.37 6.34 -5.13
CA PRO A 59 19.38 5.59 -6.39
C PRO A 59 18.63 4.26 -6.28
N VAL A 60 17.85 3.94 -7.32
CA VAL A 60 17.16 2.64 -7.39
C VAL A 60 18.18 1.56 -7.75
N SER A 61 18.22 0.49 -6.95
CA SER A 61 19.13 -0.65 -7.15
C SER A 61 18.56 -1.76 -8.03
N GLY A 62 17.22 -1.82 -8.15
CA GLY A 62 16.52 -2.81 -8.96
C GLY A 62 15.03 -2.51 -9.05
N VAL A 63 14.36 -3.17 -10.00
CA VAL A 63 12.91 -3.07 -10.20
C VAL A 63 12.37 -4.49 -10.37
N TYR A 64 11.40 -4.87 -9.53
CA TYR A 64 10.66 -6.10 -9.72
C TYR A 64 9.52 -5.85 -10.71
N HIS A 65 9.71 -6.29 -11.94
CA HIS A 65 8.69 -6.23 -12.99
C HIS A 65 7.66 -7.35 -12.84
N GLU A 66 6.42 -7.06 -13.19
CA GLU A 66 5.41 -8.10 -13.39
C GLU A 66 5.62 -8.80 -14.74
N ILE A 67 5.45 -10.13 -14.74
CA ILE A 67 5.57 -10.93 -15.98
C ILE A 67 4.40 -10.60 -16.92
N ILE A 68 3.21 -10.34 -16.36
CA ILE A 68 2.01 -9.90 -17.08
C ILE A 68 1.28 -8.87 -16.22
N SER A 69 1.18 -7.64 -16.72
CA SER A 69 0.48 -6.53 -16.06
C SER A 69 -1.03 -6.56 -16.37
N ASP A 70 -1.84 -6.97 -15.39
CA ASP A 70 -3.31 -6.86 -15.46
C ASP A 70 -3.80 -5.50 -14.92
N LYS A 71 -4.59 -4.77 -15.71
CA LYS A 71 -5.23 -3.47 -15.45
C LYS A 71 -4.29 -2.27 -15.27
N VAL A 72 -3.21 -2.44 -14.51
CA VAL A 72 -2.12 -1.46 -14.36
C VAL A 72 -0.77 -2.11 -14.57
N HIS A 73 0.15 -1.33 -15.16
CA HIS A 73 1.57 -1.64 -15.09
C HIS A 73 1.96 -1.59 -13.61
N LEU A 74 2.69 -2.58 -13.12
CA LEU A 74 3.00 -2.64 -11.70
C LEU A 74 4.42 -3.11 -11.51
N ASP A 75 5.27 -2.13 -11.27
CA ASP A 75 6.65 -2.33 -10.90
C ASP A 75 6.83 -2.04 -9.42
N VAL A 76 7.81 -2.69 -8.80
CA VAL A 76 8.27 -2.35 -7.45
C VAL A 76 9.73 -1.93 -7.52
N HIS A 77 9.99 -0.64 -7.29
CA HIS A 77 11.32 -0.07 -7.20
C HIS A 77 11.96 -0.41 -5.87
N VAL A 78 13.23 -0.77 -5.89
CA VAL A 78 14.02 -1.14 -4.71
C VAL A 78 15.09 -0.08 -4.45
N VAL A 79 14.92 0.72 -3.40
CA VAL A 79 15.96 1.63 -2.91
C VAL A 79 16.72 0.95 -1.77
N PRO A 80 18.05 0.75 -1.88
CA PRO A 80 18.83 0.08 -0.86
C PRO A 80 19.10 1.00 0.35
N PRO A 81 19.46 0.44 1.51
CA PRO A 81 19.87 1.22 2.68
C PRO A 81 21.01 2.18 2.36
N SER A 82 20.92 3.38 2.91
CA SER A 82 21.92 4.44 2.84
C SER A 82 22.25 4.99 4.23
N ALA A 83 23.13 5.99 4.30
CA ALA A 83 23.44 6.66 5.56
C ALA A 83 22.24 7.47 6.11
N ASP A 84 21.43 8.04 5.21
CA ASP A 84 20.27 8.86 5.57
C ASP A 84 19.04 7.98 5.86
N PHE A 85 18.90 6.87 5.12
CA PHE A 85 17.81 5.90 5.25
C PHE A 85 18.38 4.49 5.50
N PRO A 86 18.59 4.06 6.76
CA PRO A 86 19.27 2.80 7.10
C PRO A 86 18.38 1.55 6.96
N PHE A 87 17.49 1.54 5.96
CA PHE A 87 16.49 0.52 5.67
C PHE A 87 16.25 0.45 4.15
N TYR A 88 15.69 -0.65 3.66
CA TYR A 88 15.20 -0.72 2.28
C TYR A 88 13.88 0.05 2.17
N THR A 89 13.70 0.75 1.05
CA THR A 89 12.41 1.32 0.69
C THR A 89 11.94 0.68 -0.61
N LEU A 90 10.81 -0.02 -0.55
CA LEU A 90 10.15 -0.56 -1.73
C LEU A 90 8.99 0.36 -2.11
N VAL A 91 8.88 0.75 -3.37
CA VAL A 91 7.86 1.70 -3.85
C VAL A 91 7.21 1.16 -5.12
N THR A 92 5.88 1.16 -5.17
CA THR A 92 5.17 0.79 -6.40
C THR A 92 5.30 1.90 -7.45
N SER A 93 5.25 1.50 -8.72
CA SER A 93 5.05 2.41 -9.85
C SER A 93 4.03 1.81 -10.80
N GLY A 94 2.97 2.58 -11.04
CA GLY A 94 1.90 2.29 -12.01
C GLY A 94 0.54 2.00 -11.39
N MET A 95 0.43 1.88 -10.05
CA MET A 95 -0.87 1.93 -9.36
C MET A 95 -1.63 3.21 -9.73
N SER A 96 -0.89 4.32 -9.87
CA SER A 96 -1.38 5.64 -10.25
C SER A 96 -1.57 5.86 -11.75
N ASP A 97 -1.38 4.85 -12.60
CA ASP A 97 -1.67 4.97 -14.05
C ASP A 97 -3.16 5.19 -14.31
N ARG A 98 -4.02 4.75 -13.38
CA ARG A 98 -5.46 4.95 -13.41
C ARG A 98 -5.95 5.52 -12.08
N PRO A 99 -7.01 6.35 -12.08
CA PRO A 99 -7.61 6.79 -10.83
C PRO A 99 -8.32 5.63 -10.13
N MET A 100 -8.21 5.58 -8.81
CA MET A 100 -9.02 4.73 -7.94
C MET A 100 -10.49 5.20 -7.93
N ALA A 101 -11.41 4.32 -7.52
CA ALA A 101 -12.82 4.63 -7.38
C ALA A 101 -13.10 5.30 -6.01
N VAL A 102 -12.63 6.54 -5.86
CA VAL A 102 -12.86 7.34 -4.64
C VAL A 102 -14.31 7.83 -4.61
N PRO A 103 -15.05 7.65 -3.49
CA PRO A 103 -16.41 8.14 -3.33
C PRO A 103 -16.48 9.67 -3.44
N PRO A 104 -17.53 10.25 -4.04
CA PRO A 104 -17.66 11.70 -4.19
C PRO A 104 -17.76 12.46 -2.86
N GLU A 105 -18.16 11.77 -1.79
CA GLU A 105 -18.29 12.32 -0.44
C GLU A 105 -16.96 12.34 0.31
N ALA A 106 -15.93 11.63 -0.18
CA ALA A 106 -14.60 11.69 0.38
C ALA A 106 -13.96 13.05 0.03
N ASN A 107 -13.33 13.68 1.01
CA ASN A 107 -12.60 14.93 0.78
C ASN A 107 -11.45 14.65 -0.19
N SER A 108 -11.43 15.33 -1.34
CA SER A 108 -10.40 15.13 -2.38
C SER A 108 -8.98 15.42 -1.88
N ASP A 109 -8.85 16.26 -0.86
CA ASP A 109 -7.56 16.58 -0.23
C ASP A 109 -7.09 15.45 0.71
N GLU A 110 -8.02 14.62 1.20
CA GLU A 110 -7.74 13.48 2.11
C GLU A 110 -7.73 12.13 1.38
N ALA A 111 -8.34 12.05 0.20
CA ALA A 111 -8.48 10.86 -0.61
C ALA A 111 -8.13 11.13 -2.09
N PRO A 112 -6.86 11.44 -2.40
CA PRO A 112 -6.42 11.64 -3.78
C PRO A 112 -6.70 10.39 -4.62
N PRO A 113 -7.22 10.54 -5.86
CA PRO A 113 -7.60 9.40 -6.69
C PRO A 113 -6.40 8.65 -7.27
N PHE A 114 -5.19 9.21 -7.18
CA PHE A 114 -3.97 8.57 -7.64
C PHE A 114 -3.03 8.35 -6.46
N ALA A 115 -2.60 7.11 -6.28
CA ALA A 115 -1.69 6.75 -5.21
C ALA A 115 -0.64 5.75 -5.67
N GLU A 116 0.49 5.74 -4.97
CA GLU A 116 1.47 4.66 -4.96
C GLU A 116 1.67 4.20 -3.50
N LEU A 117 2.13 2.97 -3.33
CA LEU A 117 2.38 2.35 -2.04
C LEU A 117 3.87 2.18 -1.83
N CYS A 118 4.30 2.29 -0.58
CA CYS A 118 5.64 1.93 -0.18
C CYS A 118 5.64 1.12 1.12
N ILE A 119 6.72 0.38 1.36
CA ILE A 119 6.98 -0.28 2.64
C ILE A 119 8.47 -0.16 2.96
N LEU A 120 8.77 0.07 4.24
CA LEU A 120 10.13 0.20 4.74
C LEU A 120 10.53 -1.10 5.43
N LEU A 121 11.58 -1.74 4.92
CA LEU A 121 12.05 -3.03 5.42
C LEU A 121 13.42 -2.86 6.09
N PRO A 122 13.71 -3.56 7.19
CA PRO A 122 15.00 -3.43 7.85
C PRO A 122 16.13 -3.77 6.87
N SER A 123 17.31 -3.17 7.04
CA SER A 123 18.47 -3.44 6.18
C SER A 123 18.93 -4.92 6.18
N THR A 124 18.45 -5.71 7.15
CA THR A 124 18.66 -7.16 7.24
C THR A 124 17.63 -7.99 6.48
N TRP A 125 16.61 -7.38 5.88
CA TRP A 125 15.63 -8.10 5.07
C TRP A 125 16.30 -8.71 3.84
N ASN A 126 15.92 -9.94 3.48
CA ASN A 126 16.45 -10.60 2.30
C ASN A 126 15.81 -10.00 1.04
N ILE A 127 16.53 -9.12 0.34
CA ILE A 127 16.07 -8.49 -0.90
C ILE A 127 16.90 -9.07 -2.05
N PRO A 128 16.38 -10.07 -2.79
CA PRO A 128 17.14 -10.72 -3.86
C PRO A 128 17.29 -9.81 -5.08
N ALA A 129 18.51 -9.66 -5.60
CA ALA A 129 18.78 -8.84 -6.78
C ALA A 129 19.04 -9.65 -8.06
N ASP A 130 19.54 -10.88 -7.93
CA ASP A 130 19.78 -11.78 -9.08
C ASP A 130 18.48 -12.53 -9.44
N PRO A 131 18.05 -12.55 -10.72
CA PRO A 131 16.89 -13.32 -11.17
C PRO A 131 16.85 -14.79 -10.71
N ALA A 132 18.00 -15.45 -10.59
CA ALA A 132 18.07 -16.83 -10.11
C ALA A 132 17.74 -16.92 -8.60
N GLU A 133 18.20 -15.95 -7.80
CA GLU A 133 17.93 -15.87 -6.36
C GLU A 133 16.50 -15.40 -6.07
N ILE A 134 15.93 -14.53 -6.92
CA ILE A 134 14.54 -14.07 -6.79
C ILE A 134 13.57 -15.25 -6.77
N THR A 135 13.76 -16.22 -7.68
CA THR A 135 12.85 -17.38 -7.78
C THR A 135 12.86 -18.19 -6.50
N GLU A 136 14.04 -18.48 -5.95
CA GLU A 136 14.19 -19.25 -4.70
C GLU A 136 13.70 -18.44 -3.49
N ALA A 137 14.07 -17.16 -3.39
CA ALA A 137 13.69 -16.31 -2.27
C ALA A 137 12.18 -16.06 -2.22
N PHE A 138 11.49 -15.99 -3.37
CA PHE A 138 10.05 -15.77 -3.41
C PHE A 138 9.22 -17.05 -3.19
N GLU A 139 9.86 -18.22 -3.05
CA GLU A 139 9.21 -19.42 -2.50
C GLU A 139 9.07 -19.36 -0.97
N ASP A 140 9.88 -18.54 -0.29
CA ASP A 140 9.82 -18.33 1.16
C ASP A 140 8.90 -17.15 1.51
N GLU A 141 7.79 -17.48 2.14
CA GLU A 141 6.82 -16.47 2.60
C GLU A 141 7.42 -15.49 3.60
N ASN A 142 8.38 -15.90 4.43
CA ASN A 142 9.09 -15.02 5.36
C ASN A 142 9.86 -13.90 4.68
N VAL A 143 10.08 -14.00 3.37
CA VAL A 143 10.74 -13.00 2.53
C VAL A 143 9.74 -12.27 1.65
N TYR A 144 8.83 -13.00 1.02
CA TYR A 144 8.03 -12.50 -0.11
C TYR A 144 6.80 -11.69 0.28
N TRP A 145 6.19 -11.94 1.44
CA TRP A 145 4.90 -11.34 1.80
C TRP A 145 4.86 -9.81 1.64
N PRO A 146 5.90 -9.00 1.96
CA PRO A 146 5.83 -7.55 1.79
C PRO A 146 5.65 -7.13 0.33
N ILE A 147 6.36 -7.80 -0.58
CA ILE A 147 6.31 -7.53 -2.02
C ILE A 147 4.96 -7.99 -2.59
N ARG A 148 4.46 -9.15 -2.15
CA ARG A 148 3.12 -9.62 -2.53
C ARG A 148 2.05 -8.62 -2.09
N TRP A 149 2.12 -8.11 -0.87
CA TRP A 149 1.12 -7.16 -0.34
C TRP A 149 1.15 -5.82 -1.06
N LEU A 150 2.32 -5.27 -1.38
CA LEU A 150 2.42 -4.09 -2.27
C LEU A 150 1.70 -4.34 -3.59
N LYS A 151 1.97 -5.48 -4.23
CA LYS A 151 1.40 -5.80 -5.53
C LYS A 151 -0.11 -6.00 -5.47
N MET A 152 -0.58 -6.75 -4.48
CA MET A 152 -2.00 -7.03 -4.27
C MET A 152 -2.78 -5.74 -3.98
N LEU A 153 -2.28 -4.89 -3.08
CA LEU A 153 -2.96 -3.64 -2.73
C LEU A 153 -2.93 -2.61 -3.86
N ALA A 154 -1.86 -2.57 -4.68
CA ALA A 154 -1.83 -1.72 -5.86
C ALA A 154 -2.85 -2.13 -6.93
N ARG A 155 -3.23 -3.42 -7.01
CA ARG A 155 -4.28 -3.90 -7.92
C ARG A 155 -5.69 -3.77 -7.36
N LEU A 156 -5.84 -3.84 -6.02
CA LEU A 156 -7.13 -3.89 -5.34
C LEU A 156 -8.12 -2.81 -5.81
N PRO A 157 -7.76 -1.51 -5.92
CA PRO A 157 -8.67 -0.48 -6.44
C PRO A 157 -9.22 -0.77 -7.84
N HIS A 158 -8.38 -1.33 -8.71
CA HIS A 158 -8.67 -1.54 -10.12
C HIS A 158 -9.43 -2.86 -10.36
N GLU A 159 -9.16 -3.87 -9.54
CA GLU A 159 -9.85 -5.16 -9.61
C GLU A 159 -11.27 -5.09 -9.07
N TYR A 160 -11.48 -4.35 -7.99
CA TYR A 160 -12.76 -4.34 -7.26
C TYR A 160 -13.50 -3.01 -7.35
N GLY A 161 -12.97 -2.04 -8.10
CA GLY A 161 -13.55 -0.71 -8.21
C GLY A 161 -13.61 -0.02 -6.85
N THR A 162 -12.50 -0.01 -6.12
CA THR A 162 -12.41 0.56 -4.76
C THR A 162 -11.27 1.59 -4.68
N TRP A 163 -10.89 1.98 -3.47
CA TRP A 163 -9.83 2.96 -3.24
C TRP A 163 -9.07 2.67 -1.94
N LEU A 164 -7.83 3.18 -1.88
CA LEU A 164 -6.95 3.09 -0.73
C LEU A 164 -6.63 4.50 -0.25
N GLY A 165 -6.61 4.70 1.07
CA GLY A 165 -6.40 5.99 1.68
C GLY A 165 -5.89 5.90 3.11
N PHE A 166 -5.56 7.06 3.68
CA PHE A 166 -5.08 7.17 5.04
C PHE A 166 -6.03 6.50 6.05
N GLY A 167 -5.48 5.70 6.96
CA GLY A 167 -6.20 4.98 8.00
C GLY A 167 -6.99 3.76 7.49
N HIS A 168 -6.91 3.40 6.20
CA HIS A 168 -7.49 2.14 5.73
C HIS A 168 -6.72 0.95 6.28
N THR A 169 -7.45 -0.12 6.62
CA THR A 169 -6.91 -1.37 7.14
C THR A 169 -7.39 -2.52 6.27
N ILE A 170 -6.49 -3.40 5.85
CA ILE A 170 -6.77 -4.56 5.01
C ILE A 170 -6.23 -5.81 5.72
N PRO A 171 -7.09 -6.64 6.32
CA PRO A 171 -6.66 -7.87 6.99
C PRO A 171 -6.31 -8.98 6.00
N ASN A 172 -5.40 -9.87 6.40
CA ASN A 172 -5.13 -11.12 5.70
C ASN A 172 -6.29 -12.10 5.93
N GLY A 173 -7.26 -12.08 5.00
CA GLY A 173 -8.51 -12.80 5.18
C GLY A 173 -9.39 -12.19 6.28
N GLU A 174 -10.49 -12.88 6.60
CA GLU A 174 -11.47 -12.40 7.58
C GLU A 174 -10.88 -12.31 9.01
N ASP A 175 -9.97 -13.23 9.33
CA ASP A 175 -9.41 -13.37 10.68
C ASP A 175 -8.11 -12.60 10.92
N ALA A 176 -7.63 -11.84 9.92
CA ALA A 176 -6.32 -11.19 9.96
C ALA A 176 -5.20 -12.18 10.30
N GLU A 177 -5.15 -13.31 9.59
CA GLU A 177 -4.17 -14.37 9.83
C GLU A 177 -2.73 -13.84 9.67
N PRO A 178 -1.75 -14.36 10.42
CA PRO A 178 -0.37 -13.95 10.27
C PRO A 178 0.15 -13.99 8.82
N PHE A 179 0.95 -13.01 8.42
CA PHE A 179 1.47 -12.93 7.04
C PHE A 179 2.48 -14.02 6.70
N ALA A 180 3.19 -14.53 7.71
CA ALA A 180 4.15 -15.62 7.60
C ALA A 180 4.32 -16.31 8.97
N ASP A 181 5.07 -17.42 9.02
CA ASP A 181 5.23 -18.21 10.24
C ASP A 181 6.16 -17.58 11.29
N ASN A 182 6.91 -16.53 10.91
CA ASN A 182 7.86 -15.82 11.76
C ASN A 182 7.31 -14.54 12.41
N THR A 183 6.02 -14.23 12.23
CA THR A 183 5.38 -13.01 12.74
C THR A 183 3.92 -13.28 13.08
N GLU A 184 3.31 -12.45 13.91
CA GLU A 184 1.85 -12.47 14.19
C GLU A 184 1.17 -11.21 13.61
N LEU A 185 1.89 -10.42 12.81
CA LEU A 185 1.33 -9.32 12.04
C LEU A 185 0.46 -9.89 10.92
N GLY A 186 -0.77 -9.40 10.78
CA GLY A 186 -1.79 -10.00 9.90
C GLY A 186 -2.74 -9.00 9.24
N CYS A 187 -2.50 -7.71 9.39
CA CYS A 187 -3.29 -6.66 8.73
C CYS A 187 -2.39 -5.52 8.24
N MET A 188 -2.72 -4.92 7.09
CA MET A 188 -2.03 -3.75 6.54
C MET A 188 -2.81 -2.48 6.85
N LEU A 189 -2.18 -1.55 7.57
CA LEU A 189 -2.65 -0.18 7.76
C LEU A 189 -1.95 0.76 6.77
N LEU A 190 -2.66 1.72 6.21
CA LEU A 190 -2.07 2.75 5.34
C LEU A 190 -1.96 4.08 6.10
N LEU A 191 -0.75 4.61 6.23
CA LEU A 191 -0.50 5.97 6.77
C LEU A 191 0.48 6.73 5.87
N THR A 192 0.79 7.98 6.23
CA THR A 192 1.95 8.70 5.69
C THR A 192 3.22 8.24 6.38
N ALA A 193 4.34 8.21 5.66
CA ALA A 193 5.63 7.80 6.21
C ALA A 193 6.09 8.74 7.34
N LEU A 194 6.65 8.16 8.41
CA LEU A 194 7.34 8.89 9.48
C LEU A 194 8.83 9.07 9.18
N SER A 195 9.45 8.07 8.54
CA SER A 195 10.89 8.01 8.28
C SER A 195 11.29 8.52 6.89
N LEU A 196 10.33 8.91 6.04
CA LEU A 196 10.60 9.48 4.72
C LEU A 196 10.34 11.00 4.70
N PRO A 197 11.00 11.76 3.80
CA PRO A 197 10.81 13.21 3.70
C PRO A 197 9.35 13.59 3.38
N GLU A 198 8.88 14.72 3.91
CA GLU A 198 7.54 15.25 3.60
C GLU A 198 7.39 15.50 2.09
N GLU A 199 8.45 15.98 1.43
CA GLU A 199 8.48 16.23 -0.01
C GLU A 199 8.37 14.96 -0.85
N PHE A 200 8.63 13.78 -0.28
CA PHE A 200 8.42 12.51 -0.97
C PHE A 200 6.94 12.12 -1.01
N GLN A 201 6.13 12.56 -0.03
CA GLN A 201 4.78 12.05 0.16
C GLN A 201 3.81 12.39 -0.97
N THR A 202 4.13 13.39 -1.81
CA THR A 202 3.31 13.76 -2.96
C THR A 202 4.16 14.07 -4.19
N LEU A 203 3.61 13.77 -5.38
CA LEU A 203 4.21 14.10 -6.67
C LEU A 203 3.15 14.69 -7.60
N GLU A 204 3.31 15.97 -7.97
CA GLU A 204 2.50 16.59 -9.01
C GLU A 204 3.07 16.23 -10.40
N ILE A 205 2.34 15.41 -11.17
CA ILE A 205 2.71 15.04 -12.54
C ILE A 205 2.12 16.06 -13.53
N SER A 206 0.90 16.52 -13.26
CA SER A 206 0.21 17.55 -14.06
C SER A 206 -0.87 18.24 -13.21
N PRO A 207 -1.49 19.34 -13.69
CA PRO A 207 -2.54 20.04 -12.94
C PRO A 207 -3.74 19.18 -12.50
N ASN A 208 -3.96 18.03 -13.14
CA ASN A 208 -5.06 17.10 -12.82
C ASN A 208 -4.58 15.74 -12.28
N LYS A 209 -3.27 15.58 -12.04
CA LYS A 209 -2.69 14.32 -11.57
C LYS A 209 -1.62 14.59 -10.52
N THR A 210 -2.02 14.47 -9.26
CA THR A 210 -1.12 14.44 -8.10
C THR A 210 -1.17 13.03 -7.53
N VAL A 211 0.00 12.41 -7.40
CA VAL A 211 0.17 11.07 -6.84
C VAL A 211 0.50 11.20 -5.35
N GLN A 212 -0.27 10.52 -4.51
CA GLN A 212 0.01 10.39 -3.08
C GLN A 212 0.77 9.10 -2.79
N PHE A 213 1.80 9.18 -1.97
CA PHE A 213 2.51 8.00 -1.49
C PHE A 213 1.99 7.62 -0.11
N TYR A 214 1.46 6.41 0.02
CA TYR A 214 1.10 5.82 1.32
C TYR A 214 2.12 4.77 1.71
N THR A 215 2.41 4.68 3.00
CA THR A 215 3.25 3.63 3.58
C THR A 215 2.38 2.54 4.18
N LEU A 216 2.72 1.29 3.89
CA LEU A 216 2.11 0.12 4.50
C LEU A 216 2.73 -0.12 5.88
N TYR A 217 1.87 -0.20 6.89
CA TYR A 217 2.20 -0.55 8.27
C TYR A 217 1.59 -1.92 8.58
N PRO A 218 2.41 -2.97 8.63
CA PRO A 218 2.01 -4.27 9.15
C PRO A 218 1.59 -4.16 10.62
N ILE A 219 0.34 -4.49 10.91
CA ILE A 219 -0.28 -4.42 12.24
C ILE A 219 -0.86 -5.75 12.70
N TYR A 220 -0.94 -5.90 14.03
CA TYR A 220 -1.61 -7.04 14.64
C TYR A 220 -3.13 -6.94 14.47
N ARG A 221 -3.82 -8.08 14.61
CA ARG A 221 -5.28 -8.12 14.60
C ARG A 221 -5.87 -7.20 15.67
N GLU A 222 -5.36 -7.24 16.88
CA GLU A 222 -5.87 -6.47 18.02
C GLU A 222 -5.68 -4.95 17.81
N GLU A 223 -4.65 -4.54 17.08
CA GLU A 223 -4.43 -3.13 16.71
C GLU A 223 -5.43 -2.66 15.64
N MET A 224 -5.74 -3.52 14.67
CA MET A 224 -6.83 -3.27 13.73
C MET A 224 -8.17 -3.14 14.48
N GLU A 225 -8.45 -4.04 15.41
CA GLU A 225 -9.66 -4.02 16.24
C GLU A 225 -9.72 -2.74 17.09
N LEU A 226 -8.61 -2.34 17.74
CA LEU A 226 -8.50 -1.06 18.46
C LEU A 226 -8.85 0.13 17.55
N LYS A 227 -8.31 0.15 16.33
CA LYS A 227 -8.63 1.19 15.34
C LYS A 227 -10.10 1.14 14.92
N MET A 228 -10.69 -0.04 14.76
CA MET A 228 -12.12 -0.16 14.44
C MET A 228 -13.00 0.35 15.59
N GLU A 229 -12.58 0.16 16.83
CA GLU A 229 -13.32 0.61 18.01
C GLU A 229 -13.17 2.11 18.26
N GLN A 230 -11.95 2.64 18.16
CA GLN A 230 -11.59 3.96 18.69
C GLN A 230 -11.10 4.94 17.62
N GLY A 231 -10.87 4.48 16.40
CA GLY A 231 -10.39 5.28 15.27
C GLY A 231 -8.87 5.27 15.10
N VAL A 232 -8.41 5.76 13.95
CA VAL A 232 -6.99 5.71 13.57
C VAL A 232 -6.09 6.53 14.49
N ASN A 233 -6.55 7.69 14.96
CA ASN A 233 -5.73 8.54 15.84
C ASN A 233 -5.44 7.87 17.17
N ALA A 234 -6.41 7.12 17.74
CA ALA A 234 -6.17 6.35 18.96
C ALA A 234 -5.09 5.29 18.75
N LEU A 235 -5.09 4.60 17.60
CA LEU A 235 -4.03 3.65 17.27
C LEU A 235 -2.67 4.33 17.10
N ILE A 236 -2.62 5.52 16.48
CA ILE A 236 -1.38 6.30 16.32
C ILE A 236 -0.84 6.72 17.69
N ASP A 237 -1.69 7.22 18.60
CA ASP A 237 -1.29 7.58 19.96
C ASP A 237 -0.65 6.38 20.69
N HIS A 238 -1.23 5.18 20.53
CA HIS A 238 -0.64 3.94 21.06
C HIS A 238 0.71 3.59 20.40
N PHE A 239 0.88 3.80 19.10
CA PHE A 239 2.19 3.62 18.46
C PHE A 239 3.24 4.57 19.02
N GLU A 240 2.87 5.82 19.30
CA GLU A 240 3.76 6.79 19.94
C GLU A 240 4.17 6.34 21.35
N ASP A 241 3.22 5.88 22.17
CA ASP A 241 3.47 5.40 23.53
C ASP A 241 4.47 4.22 23.58
N TYR A 242 4.47 3.36 22.55
CA TYR A 242 5.37 2.21 22.42
C TYR A 242 6.54 2.43 21.47
N ASN A 243 6.74 3.66 20.95
CA ASN A 243 7.79 4.01 20.00
C ASN A 243 7.81 3.08 18.77
N ILE A 244 6.64 2.77 18.23
CA ILE A 244 6.45 1.99 17.01
C ILE A 244 6.61 2.91 15.81
N GLY A 245 7.61 2.62 14.97
CA GLY A 245 7.88 3.35 13.73
C GLY A 245 7.25 2.69 12.49
N ASP A 246 7.67 3.17 11.33
CA ASP A 246 7.22 2.74 10.01
C ASP A 246 8.19 1.80 9.28
N VAL A 247 9.40 1.61 9.84
CA VAL A 247 10.30 0.51 9.46
C VAL A 247 9.80 -0.78 10.08
N LEU A 248 9.56 -1.79 9.25
CA LEU A 248 9.06 -3.09 9.68
C LEU A 248 9.95 -3.71 10.78
N ASP A 249 9.34 -4.00 11.91
CA ASP A 249 9.92 -4.80 12.99
C ASP A 249 8.96 -5.94 13.32
N LEU A 250 9.38 -7.18 13.04
CA LEU A 250 8.59 -8.39 13.31
C LEU A 250 8.47 -8.69 14.81
N ASN A 251 9.34 -8.09 15.64
CA ASN A 251 9.41 -8.35 17.08
C ASN A 251 8.89 -7.18 17.92
N ARG A 252 8.29 -6.16 17.30
CA ARG A 252 7.72 -5.02 18.01
C ARG A 252 6.60 -5.48 18.98
N PRO A 253 6.32 -4.73 20.05
CA PRO A 253 5.15 -5.01 20.88
C PRO A 253 3.84 -4.80 20.10
N ASN A 254 2.79 -5.49 20.55
CA ASN A 254 1.42 -5.24 20.11
C ASN A 254 0.85 -4.07 20.93
N ALA A 255 0.63 -2.93 20.28
CA ALA A 255 0.25 -1.67 20.91
C ALA A 255 -1.15 -1.69 21.55
N ALA A 256 -2.01 -2.63 21.14
CA ALA A 256 -3.33 -2.81 21.72
C ALA A 256 -3.33 -3.67 23.00
N LEU A 257 -2.25 -4.44 23.22
CA LEU A 257 -2.13 -5.36 24.36
C LEU A 257 -1.02 -5.01 25.36
N ALA A 258 -0.08 -4.15 24.95
CA ALA A 258 1.08 -3.75 25.75
C ALA A 258 0.73 -2.85 26.93
#